data_AF-A0A1F6CEL1-F1
#
_entry.id   AF-A0A1F6CEL1-F1
#
_cell.length_a   1.000
_cell.length_b   1.000
_cell.length_c   1.000
_cell.angle_alpha   90.00
_cell.angle_beta   90.00
_cell.angle_gamma   90.00
#
_symmetry.space_group_name_H-M   'P 1'
#
loop_
_entity.id
_entity.type
_entity.pdbx_description
1 polymer ?
#
loop_
_entity_poly.entity_id
_entity_poly.type
_entity_poly.pdbx_seq_one_letter_code
_entity_poly.pdbx_strand_id
1 'polypeptide(L)'
;MTNQELKIRIMRRVYVIYYVRKALSPRALKMYALIAACLGTASVVSVSNVLQNMPSDVAGISSFFIAAFANTKLIVQLLTAGAIVTLLALLADLVRSFSGAPRLTRVA
;
A
#
# COMPACT_ATOMS: atom_id res chain seq x y z
N MET A 1 27.06 21.29 30.48
CA MET A 1 26.14 21.01 29.37
C MET A 1 25.84 22.34 28.68
N THR A 2 26.19 22.48 27.41
CA THR A 2 26.07 23.77 26.69
C THR A 2 24.67 23.94 26.10
N ASN A 3 24.26 25.19 25.83
CA ASN A 3 22.97 25.49 25.18
C ASN A 3 22.80 24.74 23.84
N GLN A 4 23.91 24.48 23.12
CA GLN A 4 23.90 23.72 21.87
C GLN A 4 23.54 22.25 22.08
N GLU A 5 24.10 21.60 23.12
CA GLU A 5 23.80 20.21 23.45
C GLU A 5 22.32 20.03 23.85
N LEU A 6 21.78 20.99 24.61
CA LEU A 6 20.37 20.99 24.98
C LEU A 6 19.47 21.11 23.74
N LYS A 7 19.78 22.04 22.84
CA LYS A 7 19.05 22.24 21.57
C LYS A 7 19.05 20.97 20.71
N ILE A 8 20.22 20.34 20.50
CA ILE A 8 20.34 19.10 19.71
C ILE A 8 19.49 17.98 20.33
N ARG A 9 19.54 17.81 21.66
CA ARG A 9 18.76 16.79 22.36
C ARG A 9 17.24 17.00 22.19
N ILE A 10 16.78 18.24 22.28
CA ILE A 10 15.37 18.60 22.08
C ILE A 10 14.96 18.35 20.62
N MET A 11 15.73 18.86 19.66
CA MET A 11 15.44 18.70 18.22
C MET A 11 15.40 17.23 17.80
N ARG A 12 16.28 16.38 18.35
CA ARG A 12 16.26 14.93 18.08
C ARG A 12 14.92 14.30 18.45
N ARG A 13 14.33 14.67 19.60
CA ARG A 13 13.01 14.16 20.03
C ARG A 13 11.89 14.65 19.12
N VAL A 14 11.93 15.93 18.75
CA VAL A 14 10.96 16.53 17.82
C VAL A 14 10.99 15.81 16.47
N TYR A 15 12.18 15.58 15.91
CA TYR A 15 12.32 14.86 14.65
C TYR A 15 11.85 13.41 14.76
N VAL A 16 12.22 12.70 15.82
CA VAL A 16 11.75 11.32 16.03
C VAL A 16 10.22 11.28 16.06
N ILE A 17 9.57 12.13 16.85
CA ILE A 17 8.10 12.18 16.93
C ILE A 17 7.49 12.54 15.57
N TYR A 18 8.08 13.50 14.86
CA TYR A 18 7.62 13.91 13.53
C TYR A 18 7.68 12.76 12.51
N TYR A 19 8.82 12.09 12.40
CA TYR A 19 8.99 10.98 11.46
C TYR A 19 8.15 9.76 11.84
N VAL A 20 8.06 9.42 13.13
CA VAL A 20 7.17 8.35 13.60
C VAL A 20 5.72 8.65 13.28
N ARG A 21 5.26 9.87 13.55
CA ARG A 21 3.88 10.28 13.21
C ARG A 21 3.63 10.25 11.70
N LYS A 22 4.63 10.61 10.88
CA LYS A 22 4.53 10.55 9.42
C LYS A 22 4.51 9.11 8.90
N ALA A 23 5.37 8.24 9.43
CA ALA A 23 5.45 6.83 9.07
C ALA A 23 4.21 6.03 9.52
N LEU A 24 3.61 6.41 10.64
CA LEU A 24 2.35 5.83 11.14
C LEU A 24 1.10 6.55 10.63
N SER A 25 1.24 7.40 9.60
CA SER A 25 0.07 8.05 9.00
C SER A 25 -0.86 7.01 8.36
N PRO A 26 -2.19 7.23 8.34
CA PRO A 26 -3.14 6.29 7.75
C PRO A 26 -2.81 5.94 6.29
N ARG A 27 -2.29 6.90 5.52
CA ARG A 27 -1.84 6.68 4.14
C ARG A 27 -0.61 5.77 4.07
N ALA A 28 0.38 5.98 4.93
CA ALA A 28 1.57 5.14 4.99
C ALA A 28 1.23 3.71 5.41
N LEU A 29 0.35 3.53 6.40
CA LEU A 29 -0.11 2.21 6.83
C LEU A 29 -0.82 1.45 5.70
N LYS A 30 -1.70 2.11 4.93
CA LYS A 30 -2.34 1.50 3.76
C LYS A 30 -1.32 1.09 2.68
N MET A 31 -0.30 1.92 2.44
CA MET A 31 0.80 1.57 1.54
C MET A 31 1.59 0.36 2.02
N TYR A 32 1.91 0.29 3.31
CA TYR A 32 2.61 -0.86 3.90
C TYR A 32 1.77 -2.13 3.81
N ALA A 33 0.46 -2.04 4.06
CA ALA A 33 -0.46 -3.16 3.92
C ALA A 33 -0.51 -3.69 2.48
N LEU A 34 -0.57 -2.79 1.49
CA LEU A 34 -0.54 -3.16 0.08
C LEU A 34 0.77 -3.86 -0.30
N ILE A 35 1.92 -3.29 0.10
CA ILE A 35 3.24 -3.89 -0.16
C ILE A 35 3.34 -5.27 0.50
N ALA A 36 2.94 -5.39 1.76
CA ALA A 36 2.95 -6.65 2.49
C ALA A 36 2.04 -7.70 1.82
N ALA A 37 0.87 -7.31 1.33
CA ALA A 37 -0.05 -8.20 0.63
C ALA A 37 0.54 -8.69 -0.71
N CYS A 38 1.17 -7.81 -1.48
CA CYS A 38 1.84 -8.17 -2.73
C CYS A 38 3.03 -9.12 -2.49
N LEU A 39 3.91 -8.78 -1.54
CA LEU A 39 5.07 -9.61 -1.21
C LEU A 39 4.66 -10.96 -0.61
N GLY A 40 3.65 -10.98 0.26
CA GLY A 40 3.08 -12.21 0.80
C GLY A 40 2.45 -13.10 -0.26
N THR A 41 1.82 -12.50 -1.27
CA THR A 41 1.27 -13.27 -2.40
C THR A 41 2.40 -13.86 -3.26
N ALA A 42 3.42 -13.05 -3.57
CA ALA A 42 4.56 -13.49 -4.37
C ALA A 42 5.46 -14.52 -3.68
N SER A 43 5.45 -14.60 -2.34
CA SER A 43 6.18 -15.63 -1.59
C SER A 43 5.45 -16.98 -1.56
N VAL A 44 4.12 -16.98 -1.69
CA VAL A 44 3.28 -18.19 -1.67
C VAL A 44 3.02 -18.72 -3.08
N VAL A 45 3.04 -17.85 -4.09
CA VAL A 45 2.77 -18.19 -5.49
C VAL A 45 4.00 -17.95 -6.34
N SER A 46 4.46 -18.97 -7.07
CA SER A 46 5.53 -18.82 -8.06
C SER A 46 5.01 -18.07 -9.29
N VAL A 47 5.40 -16.79 -9.41
CA VAL A 47 5.09 -15.95 -10.58
C VAL A 47 5.62 -16.60 -11.87
N SER A 48 6.79 -17.25 -11.81
CA SER A 48 7.36 -17.96 -12.96
C SER A 48 6.45 -19.08 -13.44
N ASN A 49 5.89 -19.87 -12.52
CA ASN A 49 4.99 -20.96 -12.88
C ASN A 49 3.69 -20.42 -13.49
N VAL A 50 3.16 -19.31 -12.99
CA VAL A 50 1.97 -18.68 -13.57
C VAL A 50 2.23 -18.21 -15.00
N LEU A 51 3.39 -17.58 -15.25
CA LEU A 51 3.76 -17.10 -16.59
C LEU A 51 4.03 -18.24 -17.57
N GLN A 52 4.63 -19.34 -17.13
CA GLN A 52 4.88 -20.52 -17.97
C GLN A 52 3.60 -21.27 -18.35
N ASN A 53 2.60 -21.27 -17.46
CA ASN A 53 1.32 -21.93 -17.70
C ASN A 53 0.27 -20.98 -18.29
N MET A 54 0.62 -19.72 -18.57
CA MET A 54 -0.33 -18.73 -19.09
C MET A 54 -0.70 -19.07 -20.54
N PRO A 55 -2.00 -19.13 -20.88
CA PRO A 55 -2.43 -19.33 -22.26
C PRO A 55 -2.00 -18.15 -23.14
N SER A 56 -1.62 -18.44 -24.39
CA SER A 56 -1.25 -17.42 -25.38
C SER A 56 -2.46 -16.73 -26.02
N ASP A 57 -3.64 -17.32 -25.90
CA ASP A 57 -4.90 -16.81 -26.42
C ASP A 57 -5.58 -15.86 -25.42
N VAL A 58 -5.94 -14.67 -25.89
CA VAL A 58 -6.53 -13.61 -25.05
C VAL A 58 -7.84 -14.06 -24.39
N ALA A 59 -8.60 -14.95 -25.04
CA ALA A 59 -9.83 -15.53 -24.51
C ALA A 59 -9.56 -16.42 -23.27
N GLY A 60 -8.55 -17.30 -23.35
CA GLY A 60 -8.16 -18.22 -22.29
C GLY A 60 -7.45 -17.59 -21.10
N ILE A 61 -6.89 -16.38 -21.24
CA ILE A 61 -6.23 -15.69 -20.13
C ILE A 61 -7.21 -15.48 -18.95
N SER A 62 -8.44 -15.04 -19.24
CA SER A 62 -9.44 -14.75 -18.21
C SER A 62 -9.86 -16.00 -17.43
N SER A 63 -10.14 -17.10 -18.13
CA SER A 63 -10.54 -18.37 -17.51
C SER A 63 -9.39 -19.00 -16.74
N PHE A 64 -8.16 -18.88 -17.24
CA PHE A 64 -6.96 -19.32 -16.54
C PHE A 64 -6.76 -18.58 -15.22
N PHE A 65 -6.86 -17.26 -15.19
CA PHE A 65 -6.71 -16.50 -13.93
C PHE A 65 -7.80 -16.85 -12.92
N ILE A 66 -9.06 -17.00 -13.35
CA ILE A 66 -10.16 -17.40 -12.47
C ILE A 66 -9.92 -18.82 -11.92
N ALA A 67 -9.54 -19.77 -12.77
CA ALA A 67 -9.27 -21.15 -12.36
C ALA A 67 -8.06 -21.24 -11.43
N ALA A 68 -6.96 -20.55 -11.76
CA ALA A 68 -5.76 -20.50 -10.93
C ALA A 68 -6.07 -19.88 -9.56
N PHE A 69 -6.86 -18.81 -9.52
CA PHE A 69 -7.26 -18.16 -8.28
C PHE A 69 -8.17 -19.06 -7.42
N ALA A 70 -9.18 -19.66 -8.02
CA ALA A 70 -10.11 -20.55 -7.33
C ALA A 70 -9.42 -21.77 -6.71
N ASN A 71 -8.33 -22.25 -7.33
CA ASN A 71 -7.56 -23.40 -6.85
C ASN A 71 -6.39 -23.02 -5.93
N THR A 72 -6.19 -21.74 -5.59
CA THR A 72 -5.16 -21.33 -4.63
C THR A 72 -5.59 -21.54 -3.17
N LYS A 73 -4.60 -21.61 -2.27
CA LYS A 73 -4.84 -21.69 -0.82
C LYS A 73 -5.58 -20.44 -0.32
N LEU A 74 -6.43 -20.61 0.70
CA LEU A 74 -7.18 -19.51 1.35
C LEU A 74 -6.30 -18.30 1.71
N ILE A 75 -5.05 -18.54 2.14
CA ILE A 75 -4.10 -17.46 2.47
C ILE A 75 -3.82 -16.53 1.29
N VAL A 76 -3.70 -17.07 0.07
CA VAL A 76 -3.48 -16.29 -1.16
C VAL A 76 -4.71 -15.47 -1.48
N GLN A 77 -5.90 -16.09 -1.41
CA GLN A 77 -7.17 -15.43 -1.67
C GLN A 77 -7.39 -14.23 -0.73
N LEU A 78 -7.10 -14.41 0.56
CA LEU A 78 -7.18 -13.34 1.56
C LEU A 78 -6.16 -12.22 1.29
N LEU A 79 -4.91 -12.56 0.97
CA LEU A 79 -3.86 -11.58 0.65
C LEU A 79 -4.23 -10.77 -0.60
N THR A 80 -4.70 -11.42 -1.66
CA THR A 80 -5.14 -10.73 -2.88
C THR A 80 -6.38 -9.86 -2.64
N ALA A 81 -7.36 -10.34 -1.88
CA ALA A 81 -8.54 -9.54 -1.53
C ALA A 81 -8.15 -8.31 -0.70
N GLY A 82 -7.26 -8.49 0.29
CA GLY A 82 -6.68 -7.40 1.08
C GLY A 82 -5.91 -6.40 0.22
N ALA A 83 -5.12 -6.86 -0.75
CA ALA A 83 -4.42 -5.99 -1.69
C ALA A 83 -5.41 -5.15 -2.52
N ILE A 84 -6.48 -5.74 -3.04
CA ILE A 84 -7.51 -5.01 -3.80
C ILE A 84 -8.19 -3.96 -2.93
N VAL A 85 -8.62 -4.33 -1.71
CA VAL A 85 -9.29 -3.40 -0.78
C VAL A 85 -8.38 -2.22 -0.41
N THR A 86 -7.12 -2.50 -0.09
CA THR A 86 -6.15 -1.45 0.27
C THR A 86 -5.82 -0.55 -0.91
N LEU A 87 -5.70 -1.10 -2.12
CA LEU A 87 -5.51 -0.35 -3.35
C LEU A 87 -6.70 0.59 -3.63
N LEU A 88 -7.94 0.08 -3.57
CA LEU A 88 -9.14 0.90 -3.75
C LEU A 88 -9.25 2.00 -2.70
N ALA A 89 -8.91 1.69 -1.44
CA ALA A 89 -8.89 2.68 -0.38
C ALA A 89 -7.84 3.78 -0.60
N LEU A 90 -6.67 3.43 -1.15
CA LEU A 90 -5.63 4.40 -1.53
C LEU A 90 -6.06 5.27 -2.71
N LEU A 91 -6.66 4.67 -3.74
CA LEU A 91 -7.21 5.41 -4.88
C LEU A 91 -8.32 6.38 -4.44
N ALA A 92 -9.21 5.94 -3.56
CA ALA A 92 -10.25 6.79 -2.98
C ALA A 92 -9.65 7.96 -2.17
N ASP A 93 -8.62 7.71 -1.36
CA ASP A 93 -7.91 8.77 -0.63
C ASP A 93 -7.21 9.75 -1.57
N LEU A 94 -6.65 9.26 -2.68
CA LEU A 94 -5.99 10.06 -3.68
C LEU A 94 -6.99 10.98 -4.38
N VAL A 95 -8.11 10.44 -4.87
CA VAL A 95 -9.20 11.20 -5.48
C VAL A 95 -9.75 12.26 -4.52
N ARG A 96 -10.03 11.88 -3.26
CA ARG A 96 -10.48 12.82 -2.22
C ARG A 96 -9.46 13.93 -1.95
N SER A 97 -8.16 13.61 -1.99
CA SER A 97 -7.09 14.59 -1.80
C SER A 97 -7.03 15.61 -2.94
N PHE A 98 -7.40 15.22 -4.16
CA PHE A 98 -7.48 16.13 -5.32
C PHE A 98 -8.78 16.94 -5.35
N SER A 99 -9.91 16.35 -4.95
CA SER A 99 -11.20 17.06 -4.87
C SER A 99 -11.27 18.08 -3.72
N GLY A 100 -10.42 17.93 -2.69
CA GLY A 100 -10.28 18.87 -1.58
C GLY A 100 -9.40 20.09 -1.91
N ALA A 101 -9.49 20.64 -3.12
CA ALA A 101 -8.77 21.86 -3.50
C ALA A 101 -9.10 23.01 -2.52
N PRO A 102 -8.10 23.83 -2.12
CA PRO A 102 -8.27 24.82 -1.06
C PRO A 102 -9.36 25.82 -1.45
N ARG A 103 -10.40 25.91 -0.63
CA ARG A 103 -11.22 27.12 -0.58
C ARG A 103 -10.28 28.24 -0.15
N LEU A 104 -9.83 29.03 -1.12
CA LEU A 104 -9.20 30.33 -0.85
C LEU A 104 -10.25 31.15 -0.11
N THR A 105 -10.26 31.08 1.22
CA THR A 105 -10.92 32.09 2.05
C THR A 105 -10.19 33.39 1.79
N ARG A 106 -10.75 34.16 0.86
CA ARG A 106 -10.44 35.56 0.62
C ARG A 106 -10.73 36.29 1.93
N VAL A 107 -9.69 36.54 2.72
CA VAL A 107 -9.77 37.50 3.81
C VAL A 107 -9.84 38.86 3.13
N ALA A 108 -11.05 39.42 3.11
CA ALA A 108 -11.32 40.80 2.75
C ALA A 108 -11.43 41.60 4.04
#